data_AF-T1AK56-F1
#
_entry.id   AF-T1AK56-F1
#
_cell.length_a   1.000
_cell.length_b   1.000
_cell.length_c   1.000
_cell.angle_alpha   90.00
_cell.angle_beta   90.00
_cell.angle_gamma   90.00
#
_symmetry.space_group_name_H-M   'P 1'
#
loop_
_entity.id
_entity.type
_entity.pdbx_description
1 polymer ?
#
loop_
_entity_poly.entity_id
_entity_poly.type
_entity_poly.pdbx_seq_one_letter_code
_entity_poly.pdbx_strand_id
1 'polypeptide(L)'
;MAPTVASDYRIDVKEGPLVAEATGGTLTRGDVLDIVRNQLAEILEIDAAGITESSSFADDLDADSLALIELVEALEEELSDRVAGFRIDDEDLEDLRTVRDAVDYVAAKLDAA
;
A
#
# COMPACT_ATOMS: atom_id res chain seq x y z
N MET A 1 47.38 15.50 -26.84
CA MET A 1 46.03 14.92 -27.00
C MET A 1 45.40 14.87 -25.62
N ALA A 2 44.60 15.88 -25.27
CA ALA A 2 43.58 15.78 -24.21
C ALA A 2 42.27 15.34 -24.92
N PRO A 3 41.26 14.72 -24.26
CA PRO A 3 40.64 15.13 -22.98
C PRO A 3 40.34 13.88 -22.10
N THR A 4 39.64 13.84 -20.96
CA THR A 4 38.40 14.50 -20.54
C THR A 4 38.19 14.29 -19.02
N VAL A 5 37.74 15.35 -18.37
CA VAL A 5 37.09 15.45 -17.06
C VAL A 5 35.94 14.44 -16.86
N ALA A 6 35.77 13.91 -15.64
CA ALA A 6 34.45 13.77 -14.99
C ALA A 6 34.67 13.40 -13.51
N SER A 7 34.57 14.38 -12.63
CA SER A 7 33.48 14.49 -11.65
C SER A 7 33.72 13.71 -10.37
N ASP A 8 34.39 14.39 -9.44
CA ASP A 8 34.21 14.20 -8.00
C ASP A 8 32.73 14.53 -7.70
N TYR A 9 31.86 13.53 -7.79
CA TYR A 9 30.46 13.66 -7.42
C TYR A 9 30.42 13.74 -5.89
N ARG A 10 30.43 14.96 -5.38
CA ARG A 10 30.11 15.21 -3.97
C ARG A 10 28.73 14.65 -3.69
N ILE A 11 28.71 13.73 -2.74
CA ILE A 11 27.52 13.13 -2.18
C ILE A 11 26.78 14.23 -1.41
N ASP A 12 25.69 14.71 -1.99
CA ASP A 12 24.65 15.44 -1.27
C ASP A 12 23.34 14.65 -1.40
N VAL A 13 23.33 13.41 -0.88
CA VAL A 13 22.07 12.75 -0.54
C VAL A 13 21.57 13.40 0.74
N LYS A 14 20.68 14.37 0.57
CA LYS A 14 19.78 14.80 1.64
C LYS A 14 18.92 13.59 1.99
N GLU A 15 19.35 12.83 2.99
CA GLU A 15 18.59 11.74 3.57
C GLU A 15 17.29 12.30 4.14
N GLY A 16 16.26 12.33 3.29
CA GLY A 16 14.86 12.33 3.73
C GLY A 16 14.58 11.01 4.43
N PRO A 17 13.70 10.98 5.45
CA PRO A 17 13.54 9.79 6.26
C PRO A 17 12.86 8.69 5.44
N LEU A 18 13.60 7.58 5.30
CA LEU A 18 13.11 6.20 5.36
C LEU A 18 12.01 5.81 4.34
N VAL A 19 12.41 5.12 3.28
CA VAL A 19 11.61 3.99 2.78
C VAL A 19 12.47 2.74 2.95
N ALA A 20 11.98 1.85 3.81
CA ALA A 20 12.70 0.70 4.31
C ALA A 20 13.07 -0.27 3.18
N GLU A 21 14.30 -0.74 3.21
CA GLU A 21 14.71 -1.94 2.49
C GLU A 21 13.97 -3.14 3.12
N ALA A 22 12.83 -3.54 2.55
CA ALA A 22 12.13 -4.75 2.96
C ALA A 22 12.91 -5.98 2.48
N THR A 23 13.82 -6.44 3.35
CA THR A 23 14.42 -7.77 3.32
C THR A 23 13.33 -8.83 3.51
N GLY A 24 13.39 -9.93 2.73
CA GLY A 24 12.36 -10.96 2.74
C GLY A 24 12.14 -11.59 4.12
N GLY A 25 10.91 -11.50 4.62
CA GLY A 25 10.44 -12.17 5.83
C GLY A 25 9.27 -11.44 6.48
N THR A 26 8.07 -12.00 6.29
CA THR A 26 6.79 -11.61 6.95
C THR A 26 6.29 -10.19 6.64
N LEU A 27 5.19 -10.10 5.88
CA LEU A 27 4.44 -8.86 5.67
C LEU A 27 4.03 -8.25 7.02
N THR A 28 4.40 -7.00 7.25
CA THR A 28 3.97 -6.25 8.44
C THR A 28 2.73 -5.41 8.15
N ARG A 29 2.02 -4.98 9.18
CA ARG A 29 0.91 -4.00 9.04
C ARG A 29 1.33 -2.71 8.32
N GLY A 30 2.60 -2.31 8.47
CA GLY A 30 3.16 -1.16 7.77
C GLY A 30 3.23 -1.41 6.26
N ASP A 31 3.73 -2.58 5.87
CA ASP A 31 3.76 -2.98 4.45
C ASP A 31 2.34 -3.04 3.88
N VAL A 32 1.39 -3.62 4.62
CA VAL A 32 -0.04 -3.65 4.24
C VAL A 32 -0.59 -2.24 4.03
N LEU A 33 -0.27 -1.29 4.91
CA LEU A 33 -0.70 0.09 4.76
C LEU A 33 -0.17 0.72 3.48
N ASP A 34 1.10 0.49 3.15
CA ASP A 34 1.69 1.03 1.92
C ASP A 34 1.07 0.38 0.68
N ILE A 35 0.77 -0.92 0.70
CA ILE A 35 0.08 -1.63 -0.38
C ILE A 35 -1.33 -1.06 -0.57
N VAL A 36 -2.12 -0.96 0.50
CA VAL A 36 -3.50 -0.43 0.47
C VAL A 36 -3.50 1.00 -0.07
N ARG A 37 -2.56 1.86 0.38
CA ARG A 37 -2.43 3.23 -0.13
C ARG A 37 -2.12 3.29 -1.61
N ASN A 38 -1.19 2.46 -2.07
CA ASN A 38 -0.81 2.44 -3.48
C ASN A 38 -1.98 2.00 -4.37
N GLN A 39 -2.72 0.96 -3.98
CA GLN A 39 -3.88 0.51 -4.77
C GLN A 39 -5.02 1.52 -4.75
N LEU A 40 -5.32 2.14 -3.61
CA LEU A 40 -6.30 3.22 -3.56
C LEU A 40 -5.90 4.43 -4.42
N ALA A 41 -4.62 4.81 -4.42
CA ALA A 41 -4.11 5.90 -5.24
C ALA A 41 -4.25 5.60 -6.74
N GLU A 42 -4.01 4.36 -7.14
CA GLU A 42 -4.18 3.91 -8.53
C GLU A 42 -5.65 3.87 -8.95
N ILE A 43 -6.52 3.23 -8.15
CA ILE A 43 -7.95 3.06 -8.44
C ILE A 43 -8.68 4.42 -8.49
N LEU A 44 -8.37 5.31 -7.55
CA LEU A 44 -9.05 6.60 -7.43
C LEU A 44 -8.36 7.72 -8.21
N GLU A 45 -7.22 7.44 -8.85
CA GLU A 45 -6.38 8.41 -9.56
C GLU A 45 -5.98 9.63 -8.68
N ILE A 46 -5.67 9.39 -7.40
CA ILE A 46 -5.27 10.40 -6.41
C ILE A 46 -3.83 10.20 -5.91
N ASP A 47 -3.31 11.17 -5.17
CA ASP A 47 -1.97 11.08 -4.59
C ASP A 47 -1.97 10.24 -3.31
N ALA A 48 -1.12 9.20 -3.27
CA ALA A 48 -0.99 8.29 -2.12
C ALA A 48 -0.60 9.02 -0.81
N ALA A 49 0.11 10.16 -0.89
CA ALA A 49 0.48 10.93 0.30
C ALA A 49 -0.74 11.63 0.95
N GLY A 50 -1.85 11.78 0.21
CA GLY A 50 -3.13 12.26 0.73
C GLY A 50 -3.92 11.21 1.52
N ILE A 51 -3.55 9.93 1.41
CA ILE A 51 -4.30 8.81 1.99
C ILE A 51 -3.78 8.50 3.38
N THR A 52 -4.60 8.74 4.40
CA THR A 52 -4.24 8.50 5.80
C THR A 52 -5.00 7.30 6.34
N GLU A 53 -4.51 6.67 7.42
CA GLU A 53 -5.24 5.60 8.10
C GLU A 53 -6.62 6.04 8.59
N SER A 54 -6.81 7.34 8.85
CA SER A 54 -8.09 7.88 9.32
C SER A 54 -9.02 8.30 8.18
N SER A 55 -8.58 8.21 6.93
CA SER A 55 -9.39 8.58 5.77
C SER A 55 -10.58 7.61 5.64
N SER A 56 -11.78 8.16 5.61
CA SER A 56 -13.01 7.44 5.26
C SER A 56 -13.00 7.14 3.76
N PHE A 57 -13.34 5.91 3.38
CA PHE A 57 -13.44 5.55 1.96
C PHE A 57 -14.46 6.43 1.25
N ALA A 58 -15.68 6.54 1.79
CA ALA A 58 -16.74 7.32 1.18
C ALA A 58 -16.57 8.84 1.41
N ASP A 59 -16.29 9.28 2.64
CA ASP A 59 -16.36 10.72 2.97
C ASP A 59 -15.09 11.51 2.59
N ASP A 60 -13.90 10.89 2.67
CA ASP A 60 -12.63 11.58 2.40
C ASP A 60 -12.05 11.24 1.04
N LEU A 61 -12.18 9.98 0.60
CA LEU A 61 -11.57 9.49 -0.64
C LEU A 61 -12.55 9.42 -1.82
N ASP A 62 -13.85 9.69 -1.59
CA ASP A 62 -14.92 9.57 -2.60
C ASP A 62 -14.94 8.18 -3.26
N ALA A 63 -14.54 7.15 -2.51
CA ALA A 63 -14.48 5.77 -2.98
C ALA A 63 -15.87 5.13 -2.89
N ASP A 64 -16.46 4.88 -4.05
CA ASP A 64 -17.71 4.13 -4.18
C ASP A 64 -17.51 2.63 -3.89
N SER A 65 -18.62 1.89 -3.77
CA SER A 65 -18.58 0.43 -3.55
C SER A 65 -17.84 -0.33 -4.65
N LEU A 66 -17.81 0.18 -5.89
CA LEU A 66 -17.04 -0.41 -6.97
C LEU A 66 -15.52 -0.29 -6.73
N ALA A 67 -15.07 0.88 -6.25
CA ALA A 67 -13.66 1.08 -5.91
C ALA A 67 -13.20 0.17 -4.77
N LEU A 68 -14.09 -0.15 -3.81
CA LEU A 68 -13.79 -1.13 -2.77
C LEU A 68 -13.68 -2.56 -3.30
N ILE A 69 -14.51 -2.94 -4.28
CA ILE A 69 -14.40 -4.24 -4.96
C ILE A 69 -13.06 -4.32 -5.71
N GLU A 70 -12.72 -3.27 -6.48
CA GLU A 70 -11.45 -3.19 -7.20
C GLU A 70 -10.23 -3.23 -6.26
N LEU A 71 -10.31 -2.55 -5.11
CA LEU A 71 -9.26 -2.58 -4.09
C LEU A 71 -9.02 -4.01 -3.61
N VAL A 72 -10.09 -4.76 -3.40
CA VAL A 72 -10.00 -6.12 -2.85
C VAL A 72 -9.44 -7.08 -3.88
N GLU A 73 -9.90 -7.03 -5.12
CA GLU A 73 -9.33 -7.82 -6.21
C GLU A 73 -7.83 -7.53 -6.38
N ALA A 74 -7.44 -6.25 -6.29
CA ALA A 74 -6.05 -5.82 -6.34
C ALA A 74 -5.21 -6.34 -5.15
N LEU A 75 -5.74 -6.27 -3.93
CA LEU A 75 -5.08 -6.78 -2.73
C LEU A 75 -4.96 -8.30 -2.75
N GLU A 76 -6.00 -9.00 -3.20
CA GLU A 76 -5.99 -10.45 -3.36
C GLU A 76 -4.94 -10.89 -4.38
N GLU A 77 -4.86 -10.22 -5.53
CA GLU A 77 -3.83 -10.50 -6.54
C GLU A 77 -2.43 -10.28 -5.96
N GLU A 78 -2.19 -9.12 -5.32
CA GLU A 78 -0.88 -8.77 -4.76
C GLU A 78 -0.44 -9.75 -3.66
N LEU A 79 -1.35 -10.07 -2.75
CA LEU A 79 -1.04 -10.89 -1.58
C LEU A 79 -1.05 -12.38 -1.91
N SER A 80 -1.78 -12.85 -2.92
CA SER A 80 -1.79 -14.25 -3.34
C SER A 80 -0.42 -14.76 -3.81
N ASP A 81 0.42 -13.87 -4.37
CA ASP A 81 1.80 -14.22 -4.74
C ASP A 81 2.71 -14.44 -3.51
N ARG A 82 2.33 -13.88 -2.36
CA ARG A 82 3.11 -13.89 -1.11
C ARG A 82 2.57 -14.88 -0.08
N VAL A 83 1.25 -15.02 -0.01
CA VAL A 83 0.51 -15.85 0.96
C VAL A 83 -0.45 -16.76 0.19
N ALA A 84 -0.12 -18.04 0.18
CA ALA A 84 -0.90 -19.04 -0.55
C ALA A 84 -2.31 -19.17 0.04
N GLY A 85 -3.33 -18.88 -0.77
CA GLY A 85 -4.72 -18.98 -0.36
C GLY A 85 -5.25 -17.76 0.39
N PHE A 86 -4.56 -16.61 0.30
CA PHE A 86 -5.10 -15.34 0.76
C PHE A 86 -6.39 -15.01 -0.01
N ARG A 87 -7.47 -14.74 0.72
CA ARG A 87 -8.76 -14.36 0.18
C ARG A 87 -9.48 -13.47 1.18
N ILE A 88 -10.15 -12.45 0.67
CA ILE A 88 -10.97 -11.53 1.42
C ILE A 88 -12.43 -11.90 1.18
N ASP A 89 -13.23 -11.94 2.24
CA ASP A 89 -14.65 -12.26 2.15
C ASP A 89 -15.43 -10.99 1.80
N ASP A 90 -16.26 -11.05 0.75
CA ASP A 90 -17.04 -9.89 0.27
C ASP A 90 -17.94 -9.28 1.38
N GLU A 91 -18.43 -10.12 2.30
CA GLU A 91 -19.26 -9.72 3.44
C GLU A 91 -18.51 -8.92 4.50
N ASP A 92 -17.19 -9.04 4.58
CA ASP A 92 -16.40 -8.24 5.51
C ASP A 92 -16.14 -6.83 4.92
N LEU A 93 -16.24 -6.67 3.60
CA LEU A 93 -16.00 -5.41 2.89
C LEU A 93 -17.05 -4.35 3.19
N GLU A 94 -18.31 -4.76 3.36
CA GLU A 94 -19.41 -3.86 3.69
C GLU A 94 -19.23 -3.17 5.06
N ASP A 95 -18.42 -3.76 5.94
CA ASP A 95 -18.08 -3.20 7.24
C ASP A 95 -16.82 -2.30 7.22
N LEU A 96 -16.04 -2.31 6.14
CA LEU A 96 -14.84 -1.48 5.99
C LEU A 96 -15.21 -0.02 5.71
N ARG A 97 -14.87 0.88 6.63
CA ARG A 97 -15.21 2.32 6.50
C ARG A 97 -14.00 3.20 6.29
N THR A 98 -12.85 2.82 6.84
CA THR A 98 -11.62 3.59 6.79
C THR A 98 -10.45 2.77 6.29
N VAL A 99 -9.41 3.46 5.82
CA VAL A 99 -8.14 2.84 5.42
C VAL A 99 -7.55 1.98 6.54
N ARG A 100 -7.66 2.43 7.81
CA ARG A 100 -7.26 1.63 8.97
C ARG A 100 -7.99 0.30 9.03
N ASP A 101 -9.30 0.29 8.81
CA ASP A 101 -10.10 -0.94 8.91
C ASP A 101 -9.62 -1.97 7.89
N ALA A 102 -9.37 -1.55 6.64
CA ALA A 102 -8.85 -2.43 5.60
C ALA A 102 -7.44 -2.97 5.94
N VAL A 103 -6.56 -2.10 6.43
CA VAL A 103 -5.20 -2.48 6.83
C VAL A 103 -5.21 -3.46 8.00
N ASP A 104 -6.04 -3.19 9.03
CA ASP A 104 -6.18 -4.05 10.20
C ASP A 104 -6.77 -5.42 9.81
N TYR A 105 -7.77 -5.42 8.92
CA TYR A 105 -8.37 -6.64 8.40
C TYR A 105 -7.36 -7.52 7.67
N VAL A 106 -6.64 -6.95 6.71
CA VAL A 106 -5.62 -7.67 5.93
C VAL A 106 -4.49 -8.15 6.83
N ALA A 107 -3.98 -7.29 7.72
CA ALA A 107 -2.94 -7.69 8.67
C ALA A 107 -3.39 -8.85 9.58
N ALA A 108 -4.64 -8.84 10.05
CA ALA A 108 -5.20 -9.93 10.85
C ALA A 108 -5.34 -11.23 10.04
N LYS A 109 -5.76 -11.17 8.78
CA LYS A 109 -5.81 -12.34 7.88
C LYS A 109 -4.41 -12.92 7.61
N LEU A 110 -3.40 -12.06 7.48
CA LEU A 110 -2.01 -12.49 7.28
C LEU A 110 -1.40 -13.13 8.54
N ASP A 111 -1.79 -12.71 9.74
CA ASP A 111 -1.36 -13.33 11.01
C ASP A 111 -2.06 -14.67 11.27
N ALA A 112 -3.28 -14.84 10.74
CA ALA A 112 -4.06 -16.06 10.87
C ALA A 112 -3.73 -17.16 9.84
N ALA A 113 -2.95 -16.85 8.79
CA ALA A 113 -2.56 -17.75 7.70
C ALA A 113 -1.25 -18.49 7.99
#